data_AF-A0A497DBB0-F1
#
_entry.id   AF-A0A497DBB0-F1
#
_cell.length_a   1.000
_cell.length_b   1.000
_cell.length_c   1.000
_cell.angle_alpha   90.00
_cell.angle_beta   90.00
_cell.angle_gamma   90.00
#
_symmetry.space_group_name_H-M   'P 1'
#
loop_
_entity.id
_entity.type
_entity.pdbx_description
1 polymer ?
#
loop_
_entity_poly.entity_id
_entity_poly.type
_entity_poly.pdbx_seq_one_letter_code
_entity_poly.pdbx_strand_id
1 'polypeptide(L)'
;MMRHTKNEKPSELTNSHAIEIRFTYGKMSKKTTFYFDTILLTNSVVIGQRSRLISSLTKEIPVNSITKIEVQNGGKKIRYVNQ
;
A
#
# COMPACT_ATOMS: atom_id res chain seq x y z
N MET A 1 1.71 11.03 15.74
CA MET A 1 2.86 11.93 15.50
C MET A 1 3.51 11.53 14.17
N MET A 2 3.11 12.16 13.06
CA MET A 2 3.84 12.04 11.78
C MET A 2 5.19 12.70 11.96
N ARG A 3 6.29 11.94 11.83
CA ARG A 3 7.64 12.49 11.85
C ARG A 3 8.00 12.91 10.43
N HIS A 4 7.99 14.21 10.18
CA HIS A 4 8.60 14.79 8.98
C HIS A 4 10.12 14.73 9.16
N THR A 5 10.79 13.91 8.36
CA THR A 5 12.25 13.93 8.26
C THR A 5 12.70 15.13 7.43
N LYS A 6 13.65 15.87 7.98
CA LYS A 6 14.37 17.04 7.44
C LYS A 6 14.69 16.85 5.93
N ASN A 7 14.03 17.63 5.06
CA ASN A 7 14.25 17.82 3.60
C ASN A 7 13.29 17.16 2.57
N GLU A 8 12.03 16.88 2.90
CA GLU A 8 11.08 16.41 1.88
C GLU A 8 10.42 17.59 1.14
N LYS A 9 10.88 17.86 -0.10
CA LYS A 9 10.08 18.63 -1.07
C LYS A 9 8.74 17.91 -1.22
N PRO A 10 7.60 18.63 -1.29
CA PRO A 10 6.31 18.04 -1.62
C PRO A 10 6.47 17.16 -2.87
N SER A 11 6.21 15.86 -2.73
CA SER A 11 6.28 14.92 -3.83
C SER A 11 4.86 14.61 -4.27
N GLU A 12 4.54 15.03 -5.49
CA GLU A 12 3.29 14.64 -6.14
C GLU A 12 3.46 13.26 -6.78
N LEU A 13 2.55 12.34 -6.44
CA LEU A 13 2.47 11.05 -7.11
C LEU A 13 1.48 11.16 -8.26
N THR A 14 1.96 10.97 -9.49
CA THR A 14 1.08 10.85 -10.65
C THR A 14 0.21 9.61 -10.51
N ASN A 15 -1.11 9.79 -10.57
CA ASN A 15 -2.07 8.70 -10.51
C ASN A 15 -1.76 7.64 -11.58
N SER A 16 -1.52 6.40 -11.14
CA SER A 16 -1.21 5.27 -12.03
C SER A 16 -1.37 3.94 -11.29
N HIS A 17 -1.48 2.84 -12.04
CA HIS A 17 -1.49 1.48 -11.48
C HIS A 17 -0.21 1.07 -10.77
N ALA A 18 0.87 1.83 -11.00
CA ALA A 18 2.17 1.59 -10.42
C ALA A 18 2.24 2.05 -8.96
N ILE A 19 1.22 2.78 -8.46
CA ILE A 19 1.19 3.20 -7.07
C ILE A 19 0.98 1.96 -6.19
N GLU A 20 1.87 1.83 -5.23
CA GLU A 20 1.89 0.77 -4.24
C GLU A 20 1.82 1.37 -2.84
N ILE A 21 1.17 0.66 -1.93
CA ILE A 21 1.15 0.96 -0.50
C ILE A 21 1.84 -0.17 0.26
N ARG A 22 2.70 0.19 1.20
CA ARG A 22 3.40 -0.76 2.06
C ARG A 22 3.05 -0.50 3.52
N PHE A 23 2.65 -1.58 4.18
CA PHE A 23 2.40 -1.60 5.60
C PHE A 23 3.53 -2.32 6.31
N THR A 24 4.10 -1.68 7.34
CA THR A 24 4.92 -2.34 8.36
C THR A 24 4.05 -2.55 9.60
N TYR A 25 4.00 -3.78 10.12
CA TYR A 25 3.09 -4.14 11.19
C TYR A 25 3.60 -5.27 12.09
N GLY A 26 2.98 -5.35 13.27
CA GLY A 26 3.26 -6.33 14.31
C GLY A 26 4.62 -6.13 14.99
N LYS A 27 4.84 -6.86 16.08
CA LYS A 27 6.07 -6.74 16.90
C LYS A 27 7.35 -7.11 16.14
N MET A 28 7.25 -7.93 15.11
CA MET A 28 8.37 -8.36 14.27
C MET A 28 8.62 -7.45 13.05
N SER A 29 7.93 -6.31 12.95
CA SER A 29 8.08 -5.38 11.81
C SER A 29 7.89 -6.06 10.44
N LYS A 30 6.87 -6.92 10.33
CA LYS A 30 6.52 -7.59 9.07
C LYS A 30 6.12 -6.54 8.05
N LYS A 31 6.50 -6.74 6.79
CA LYS A 31 6.20 -5.81 5.69
C LYS A 31 5.30 -6.49 4.67
N THR A 32 4.30 -5.77 4.17
CA THR A 32 3.47 -6.24 3.07
C THR A 32 3.14 -5.07 2.16
N THR A 33 3.34 -5.29 0.86
CA THR A 33 3.03 -4.32 -0.20
C THR A 33 1.79 -4.78 -0.96
N PHE A 34 0.89 -3.82 -1.23
CA PHE A 34 -0.29 -3.97 -2.07
C PHE A 34 -0.27 -2.94 -3.19
N TYR A 35 -1.08 -3.16 -4.22
CA TYR A 35 -1.45 -2.08 -5.12
C TYR A 35 -2.37 -1.11 -4.35
N PHE A 36 -2.19 0.19 -4.59
CA PHE A 36 -2.89 1.21 -3.79
C PHE A 36 -4.42 1.14 -3.93
N ASP A 37 -4.89 0.77 -5.11
CA ASP A 37 -6.32 0.64 -5.45
C ASP A 37 -6.93 -0.72 -5.08
N THR A 38 -6.15 -1.64 -4.50
CA THR A 38 -6.65 -2.97 -4.09
C THR A 38 -6.80 -3.12 -2.58
N ILE A 39 -6.81 -2.01 -1.84
CA ILE A 39 -6.99 -2.00 -0.39
C ILE A 39 -8.40 -1.58 0.01
N LEU A 40 -8.93 -2.23 1.03
CA LEU A 40 -10.16 -1.87 1.72
C LEU A 40 -9.86 -1.74 3.21
N LEU A 41 -10.33 -0.65 3.82
CA LEU A 41 -10.34 -0.50 5.27
C LEU A 41 -11.75 -0.76 5.77
N THR A 42 -11.94 -1.82 6.56
CA THR A 42 -13.22 -2.17 7.17
C THR A 42 -13.01 -2.76 8.55
N ASN A 43 -13.89 -2.47 9.51
CA ASN A 43 -13.86 -3.04 10.86
C ASN A 43 -12.48 -2.99 11.54
N SER A 44 -11.74 -1.88 11.37
CA SER A 44 -10.36 -1.71 11.90
C SER A 44 -9.32 -2.70 11.35
N VAL A 45 -9.57 -3.28 10.18
CA VAL A 45 -8.67 -4.18 9.45
C VAL A 45 -8.44 -3.62 8.05
N VAL A 46 -7.17 -3.57 7.64
CA VAL A 46 -6.79 -3.36 6.24
C VAL A 46 -6.80 -4.70 5.53
N ILE A 47 -7.63 -4.82 4.51
CA ILE A 47 -7.69 -5.97 3.61
C ILE A 47 -7.08 -5.54 2.29
N GLY A 48 -6.02 -6.21 1.85
CA GLY A 48 -5.34 -5.89 0.59
C GLY A 48 -5.13 -7.11 -0.28
N GLN A 49 -5.30 -6.95 -1.59
CA GLN A 49 -4.91 -7.99 -2.56
C GLN A 49 -3.48 -7.75 -3.05
N ARG A 50 -2.65 -8.80 -3.00
CA ARG A 50 -1.26 -8.76 -3.50
C ARG A 50 -1.16 -8.94 -5.01
N SER A 51 -2.22 -9.43 -5.65
CA SER A 51 -2.34 -9.61 -7.09
C SER A 51 -3.66 -9.02 -7.57
N ARG A 52 -3.65 -8.36 -8.71
CA ARG A 52 -4.87 -7.89 -9.40
C ARG A 52 -5.59 -9.01 -10.15
N LEU A 53 -4.90 -10.12 -10.41
CA LEU A 53 -5.42 -11.24 -11.21
C LEU A 53 -5.92 -12.40 -10.35
N ILE A 54 -5.35 -12.56 -9.15
CA ILE A 54 -5.60 -13.70 -8.27
C ILE A 54 -6.22 -13.18 -6.98
N SER A 55 -7.56 -13.26 -6.90
CA SER A 55 -8.35 -12.77 -5.77
C SER A 55 -8.10 -13.51 -4.46
N SER A 56 -7.57 -14.74 -4.50
CA SER A 56 -7.24 -15.54 -3.31
C SER A 56 -5.96 -15.08 -2.59
N LEU A 57 -5.17 -14.19 -3.19
CA LEU A 57 -3.96 -13.63 -2.58
C LEU A 57 -4.27 -12.37 -1.75
N THR A 58 -5.24 -12.48 -0.87
CA THR A 58 -5.59 -11.44 0.11
C THR A 58 -4.73 -11.53 1.35
N LYS A 59 -4.55 -10.39 2.02
CA LYS A 59 -3.92 -10.31 3.33
C LYS A 59 -4.66 -9.30 4.18
N GLU A 60 -4.89 -9.69 5.42
CA GLU A 60 -5.49 -8.84 6.44
C GLU A 60 -4.43 -8.34 7.41
N ILE A 61 -4.52 -7.06 7.77
CA ILE A 61 -3.62 -6.39 8.69
C ILE A 61 -4.47 -5.59 9.69
N PRO A 62 -4.50 -5.96 10.97
CA PRO A 62 -5.17 -5.16 12.00
C PRO A 62 -4.53 -3.77 12.08
N VAL A 63 -5.35 -2.71 12.03
CA VAL A 63 -4.86 -1.32 12.00
C VAL A 63 -4.03 -0.99 13.24
N ASN A 64 -4.45 -1.49 14.40
CA ASN A 64 -3.76 -1.29 15.68
C ASN A 64 -2.34 -1.92 15.71
N SER A 65 -2.02 -2.79 14.76
CA SER A 65 -0.70 -3.43 14.65
C SER A 65 0.23 -2.69 13.70
N ILE A 66 -0.27 -1.72 12.92
CA ILE A 66 0.51 -0.99 11.91
C ILE A 66 1.40 0.04 12.60
N THR A 67 2.68 0.02 12.26
CA THR A 67 3.70 0.94 12.81
C THR A 67 4.23 1.92 11.76
N LYS A 68 4.10 1.59 10.47
CA LYS A 68 4.51 2.46 9.36
C LYS A 68 3.64 2.22 8.14
N ILE A 69 3.29 3.29 7.44
CA ILE A 69 2.64 3.28 6.13
C ILE A 69 3.52 4.05 5.17
N GLU A 70 3.77 3.48 4.00
CA GLU A 70 4.55 4.11 2.93
C GLU A 70 3.74 4.01 1.63
N VAL A 71 3.61 5.11 0.90
CA VAL A 71 3.02 5.15 -0.45
C VAL A 71 4.11 5.52 -1.44
N GLN A 72 4.24 4.76 -2.51
CA GLN A 72 5.32 4.91 -3.47
C GLN A 72 4.85 4.62 -4.89
N ASN A 73 5.54 5.19 -5.89
CA ASN A 73 5.44 4.70 -7.26
C ASN A 73 6.41 3.52 -7.42
N GLY A 74 5.88 2.30 -7.58
CA GLY A 74 6.67 1.07 -7.75
C GLY A 74 7.33 0.92 -9.12
N GLY A 75 7.13 1.86 -10.06
CA GLY A 75 7.78 1.88 -11.36
C GLY A 75 7.28 0.81 -12.35
N LYS A 76 6.20 0.10 -12.03
CA LYS A 76 5.61 -0.93 -12.90
C LYS A 76 4.96 -0.31 -14.14
N LYS A 77 5.39 -0.74 -15.33
CA LYS A 77 4.83 -0.30 -16.63
C LYS A 77 3.52 -1.04 -16.96
N ILE A 78 2.51 -0.92 -16.10
CA ILE A 78 1.19 -1.52 -16.35
C ILE A 78 0.28 -0.44 -16.96
N ARG A 79 -0.19 -0.67 -18.18
CA ARG A 79 -1.14 0.20 -18.88
C ARG A 79 -2.53 -0.44 -18.87
N TYR A 80 -3.59 0.36 -18.77
CA TYR A 80 -4.93 -0.13 -19.12
C TYR A 80 -4.89 -0.49 -20.60
N VAL A 81 -5.23 -1.73 -20.95
CA VAL A 81 -5.66 -2.03 -22.32
C VAL A 81 -7.12 -1.60 -22.36
N ASN A 82 -7.45 -0.60 -23.17
CA ASN A 82 -8.83 -0.15 -23.32
C ASN A 82 -9.73 -1.37 -23.62
N GLN A 83 -10.84 -1.49 -22.89
CA GLN A 83 -11.94 -2.39 -23.22
C GLN A 83 -12.70 -1.88 -24.43
#